data_AF-A0A381FK91-F1
#
_entry.id   AF-A0A381FK91-F1
#
_cell.length_a   1.000
_cell.length_b   1.000
_cell.length_c   1.000
_cell.angle_alpha   90.00
_cell.angle_beta   90.00
_cell.angle_gamma   90.00
#
_symmetry.space_group_name_H-M   'P 1'
#
loop_
_entity.id
_entity.type
_entity.pdbx_description
1 polymer ?
#
loop_
_entity_poly.entity_id
_entity_poly.type
_entity_poly.pdbx_seq_one_letter_code
_entity_poly.pdbx_strand_id
1 'polypeptide(L)' 'MYDRYGNLKYQADKIRNYTWDGTSGGKKLSTGTYWYSISWTENDKNNTQTKYNGWVLVKNRE' A
#
# COMPACT_ATOMS: atom_id res chain seq x y z
N MET A 1 3.15 -0.12 -1.85
CA MET A 1 2.50 1.09 -2.40
C MET A 1 3.56 1.87 -3.14
N TYR A 2 3.25 2.28 -4.36
CA TYR A 2 4.21 2.77 -5.33
C TYR A 2 3.69 4.02 -6.04
N ASP A 3 4.61 4.89 -6.44
CA ASP A 3 4.28 6.06 -7.25
C ASP A 3 4.09 5.70 -8.74
N ARG A 4 3.69 6.70 -9.53
CA ARG A 4 3.54 6.60 -11.01
C ARG A 4 4.81 6.19 -11.76
N TYR A 5 5.98 6.23 -11.12
CA TYR A 5 7.26 5.86 -11.68
C TYR A 5 7.71 4.46 -11.22
N GLY A 6 6.90 3.76 -10.43
CA GLY A 6 7.22 2.43 -9.92
C GLY A 6 8.13 2.43 -8.69
N ASN A 7 8.40 3.59 -8.08
CA ASN A 7 9.19 3.63 -6.85
C ASN A 7 8.34 3.19 -5.65
N LEU A 8 8.86 2.27 -4.84
CA LEU A 8 8.24 1.89 -3.58
C LEU A 8 8.25 3.09 -2.63
N LYS A 9 7.07 3.53 -2.21
CA LYS A 9 6.92 4.62 -1.23
C LYS A 9 6.60 4.10 0.16
N TYR A 10 5.86 3.01 0.24
CA TYR A 10 5.46 2.45 1.53
C TYR A 10 5.17 0.96 1.41
N GLN A 11 5.57 0.22 2.44
CA GLN A 11 5.23 -1.17 2.63
C GLN A 11 4.61 -1.33 4.02
N ALA A 12 3.35 -1.77 4.06
CA ALA A 12 2.67 -2.10 5.28
C ALA A 12 2.95 -3.58 5.58
N ASP A 13 3.65 -3.86 6.67
CA ASP A 13 3.97 -5.20 7.13
C ASP A 13 3.41 -5.41 8.55
N LYS A 14 3.68 -6.58 9.14
CA LYS A 14 3.24 -6.92 10.49
C LYS A 14 3.71 -5.92 11.55
N ILE A 15 4.89 -5.31 11.37
CA ILE A 15 5.43 -4.31 12.29
C ILE A 15 4.61 -3.02 12.22
N ARG A 16 4.11 -2.69 11.03
CA ARG A 16 3.26 -1.52 10.75
C ARG A 16 1.77 -1.81 10.83
N ASN A 17 1.37 -2.96 11.39
CA ASN A 17 -0.03 -3.39 11.52
C ASN A 17 -0.83 -3.35 10.20
N TYR A 18 -0.16 -3.51 9.06
CA TYR A 18 -0.78 -3.40 7.73
C TYR A 18 -1.53 -2.08 7.46
N THR A 19 -1.23 -1.03 8.22
CA THR A 19 -1.84 0.30 8.04
C THR A 19 -0.92 1.22 7.26
N TRP A 20 -1.48 2.28 6.69
CA TRP A 20 -0.73 3.35 6.06
C TRP A 20 -1.48 4.67 6.30
N ASP A 21 -0.74 5.69 6.71
CA ASP A 21 -1.26 6.98 7.17
C ASP A 21 -1.12 8.11 6.14
N GLY A 22 -0.73 7.78 4.90
CA GLY A 22 -0.47 8.79 3.86
C GLY A 22 0.97 9.31 3.86
N THR A 23 1.86 8.80 4.71
CA THR A 23 3.25 9.23 4.80
C THR A 23 4.24 8.21 4.23
N SER A 24 5.45 8.67 3.95
CA SER A 24 6.62 7.86 3.58
C SER A 24 7.84 8.45 4.26
N GLY A 25 8.54 7.66 5.08
CA GLY A 25 9.72 8.13 5.81
C GLY A 25 9.44 9.34 6.73
N GLY A 26 8.26 9.40 7.34
CA GLY A 26 7.84 10.51 8.22
C GLY A 26 7.42 11.79 7.49
N LYS A 27 7.39 11.79 6.15
CA LYS A 27 6.93 12.92 5.34
C LYS A 27 5.61 12.60 4.66
N LYS A 28 4.69 13.56 4.62
CA LYS A 28 3.45 13.41 3.84
C LYS A 28 3.79 13.21 2.37
N LEU A 29 3.13 12.26 1.72
CA LEU A 29 3.28 12.07 0.29
C LEU A 29 2.61 13.20 -0.50
N SER A 30 3.14 13.45 -1.70
CA SER A 30 2.56 14.41 -2.63
C SER A 30 1.14 13.98 -3.03
N THR A 31 0.29 14.96 -3.33
CA THR A 31 -1.02 14.69 -3.93
C THR A 31 -0.83 13.98 -5.27
N GLY A 32 -1.50 12.84 -5.47
CA GLY A 32 -1.33 12.03 -6.66
C GLY A 32 -2.00 10.67 -6.56
N THR A 33 -2.03 9.96 -7.69
CA THR A 33 -2.52 8.58 -7.76
C THR A 33 -1.37 7.63 -7.54
N TYR A 34 -1.55 6.71 -6.59
CA TYR A 34 -0.59 5.69 -6.24
C TYR A 34 -1.20 4.32 -6.49
N TRP A 35 -0.39 3.34 -6.88
CA TRP A 35 -0.84 1.96 -6.94
C TRP A 35 -0.41 1.18 -5.72
N TYR A 36 -1.23 0.22 -5.33
CA TYR A 36 -0.94 -0.69 -4.24
C TYR A 36 -1.22 -2.12 -4.65
N SER A 37 -0.53 -3.02 -3.96
CA SER A 37 -0.71 -4.47 -4.04
C SER A 37 -0.82 -4.97 -2.62
N ILE A 38 -1.88 -5.72 -2.32
CA ILE A 38 -2.09 -6.43 -1.07
C ILE A 38 -2.01 -7.92 -1.40
N SER A 39 -1.31 -8.69 -0.56
CA SER A 39 -1.22 -10.14 -0.72
C SER A 39 -1.42 -10.80 0.63
N TRP A 40 -2.24 -11.85 0.66
CA TRP A 40 -2.43 -12.68 1.83
C TRP A 40 -2.64 -14.14 1.42
N THR A 41 -2.45 -15.03 2.38
CA THR A 41 -2.81 -16.44 2.24
C THR A 41 -4.16 -16.62 2.90
N GLU A 42 -5.14 -17.11 2.13
CA GLU A 42 -6.46 -17.46 2.66
C GLU A 42 -6.34 -18.56 3.71
N ASN A 43 -7.18 -18.49 4.73
CA ASN A 43 -7.28 -19.54 5.74
C ASN A 43 -8.24 -20.65 5.26
N ASP A 44 -7.94 -21.23 4.10
CA ASP A 44 -8.64 -22.36 3.54
C ASP A 44 -7.76 -23.63 3.56
N LYS A 45 -8.34 -24.78 3.19
CA LYS A 45 -7.60 -26.05 3.18
C LYS A 45 -6.40 -26.06 2.22
N ASN A 46 -6.39 -25.15 1.25
CA ASN A 46 -5.40 -25.13 0.17
C ASN A 46 -4.32 -24.06 0.39
N ASN A 47 -4.41 -23.25 1.44
CA ASN A 47 -3.57 -22.09 1.68
C ASN A 47 -3.49 -21.19 0.43
N THR A 48 -4.65 -20.85 -0.13
CA THR A 48 -4.72 -20.13 -1.40
C THR A 48 -4.02 -18.77 -1.30
N GLN A 49 -3.04 -18.52 -2.17
CA GLN A 49 -2.36 -17.22 -2.21
C GLN A 49 -3.18 -16.22 -3.03
N THR A 50 -3.71 -15.20 -2.36
CA THR A 50 -4.51 -14.14 -2.98
C THR A 50 -3.69 -12.88 -3.12
N LYS A 51 -3.83 -12.20 -4.27
CA LYS A 51 -3.23 -10.90 -4.55
C LYS A 51 -4.29 -9.96 -5.09
N TYR A 52 -4.38 -8.78 -4.50
CA TYR A 52 -5.27 -7.71 -4.91
C TYR A 52 -4.47 -6.46 -5.26
N ASN A 53 -4.74 -5.88 -6.43
CA ASN A 53 -4.08 -4.66 -6.89
C ASN A 53 -5.12 -3.56 -7.11
N GLY A 54 -4.74 -2.33 -6.84
CA GLY A 54 -5.62 -1.18 -7.03
C GLY A 54 -4.89 0.15 -7.07
N TRP A 55 -5.67 1.20 -7.26
CA TRP A 55 -5.22 2.58 -7.24
C TRP A 55 -5.85 3.31 -6.07
N VAL A 56 -5.10 4.24 -5.48
CA VAL A 56 -5.56 5.14 -4.44
C VAL A 56 -5.17 6.58 -4.79
N LEU A 57 -6.12 7.48 -4.70
CA LEU A 57 -5.89 8.91 -4.87
C LEU A 57 -5.56 9.52 -3.51
N VAL A 58 -4.33 9.99 -3.35
CA VAL A 58 -3.89 10.72 -2.16
C VAL A 58 -4.13 12.20 -2.39
N LYS A 59 -4.85 12.85 -1.48
CA LYS A 59 -5.03 14.30 -1.46
C LYS A 59 -4.45 14.84 -0.16
N ASN A 60 -3.27 15.44 -0.26
CA ASN A 60 -2.71 16.22 0.82
C ASN A 60 -3.27 17.65 0.69
N ARG A 61 -4.23 17.98 1.55
CA ARG A 61 -4.76 19.33 1.69
C ARG A 61 -4.01 19.96 2.86
N GLU A 62 -3.35 21.08 2.62
CA GLU A 62 -2.82 21.93 3.69
C GLU A 62 -3.97 22.46 4.55
#